data_AF-A0A946MS26-F1
#
_entry.id   AF-A0A946MS26-F1
#
_cell.length_a   1.000
_cell.length_b   1.000
_cell.length_c   1.000
_cell.angle_alpha   90.00
_cell.angle_beta   90.00
_cell.angle_gamma   90.00
#
_symmetry.space_group_name_H-M   'P 1'
#
loop_
_entity.id
_entity.type
_entity.pdbx_description
1 polymer ?
#
loop_
_entity_poly.entity_id
_entity_poly.type
_entity_poly.pdbx_seq_one_letter_code
_entity_poly.pdbx_strand_id
1 'polypeptide(L)'
;MAERGCSEDTRPLLIASKEAGIIKSSIITTQRWIQSFVIELNLCPFAHRVSARDGIRYTACDSEALQDILHALHEEMDWLESDPETETSFLILTSAMEDFSDFNDCLAMAQELLMMMNWVGRYQLVGFHPHHQFDATDPGDAENYTNRSPYPMVHI
;
A
#
# COMPACT_ATOMS: atom_id res chain seq x y z
N MET A 1 -41.07 5.24 39.95
CA MET A 1 -41.06 4.64 38.59
C MET A 1 -40.05 5.40 37.77
N ALA A 2 -38.83 4.90 37.70
CA ALA A 2 -37.80 5.39 36.79
C ALA A 2 -37.36 4.15 35.99
N GLU A 3 -37.72 4.09 34.73
CA GLU A 3 -37.30 3.02 33.85
C GLU A 3 -36.58 3.59 32.63
N ARG A 4 -35.33 3.12 32.50
CA ARG A 4 -34.62 2.76 31.27
C ARG A 4 -34.03 3.92 30.45
N GLY A 5 -32.77 4.23 30.79
CA GLY A 5 -31.75 4.47 29.78
C GLY A 5 -31.01 3.16 29.46
N CYS A 6 -30.77 2.90 28.18
CA CYS A 6 -29.69 2.07 27.59
C CYS A 6 -29.90 2.10 26.06
N SER A 7 -29.13 2.92 25.34
CA SER A 7 -27.82 2.59 24.72
C SER A 7 -27.99 2.04 23.30
N GLU A 8 -27.98 2.92 22.30
CA GLU A 8 -27.86 2.54 20.88
C GLU A 8 -26.59 3.09 20.21
N ASP A 9 -25.65 3.69 20.96
CA ASP A 9 -24.59 4.53 20.38
C ASP A 9 -23.15 4.02 20.61
N THR A 10 -22.93 2.70 20.62
CA THR A 10 -21.59 2.10 20.83
C THR A 10 -21.05 1.34 19.62
N ARG A 11 -21.90 1.03 18.62
CA ARG A 11 -21.50 0.30 17.40
C ARG A 11 -20.54 1.06 16.47
N PRO A 12 -20.74 2.37 16.19
CA PRO A 12 -19.85 3.10 15.27
C PRO A 12 -18.41 3.20 15.79
N LEU A 13 -18.25 3.39 17.11
CA LEU A 13 -16.94 3.55 17.75
C LEU A 13 -16.12 2.25 17.77
N LEU A 14 -16.76 1.09 17.91
CA LEU A 14 -16.08 -0.21 17.84
C LEU A 14 -15.57 -0.54 16.43
N ILE A 15 -16.32 -0.13 15.39
CA ILE A 15 -15.93 -0.33 13.99
C ILE A 15 -14.73 0.55 13.66
N ALA A 16 -14.80 1.86 13.93
CA ALA A 16 -13.69 2.79 13.71
C ALA A 16 -12.41 2.41 14.50
N SER A 17 -12.56 1.91 15.74
CA SER A 17 -11.42 1.42 16.52
C SER A 17 -10.79 0.15 15.94
N LYS A 18 -11.56 -0.68 15.24
CA LYS A 18 -11.08 -1.89 14.56
C LYS A 18 -10.37 -1.53 13.26
N GLU A 19 -10.95 -0.63 12.46
CA GLU A 19 -10.35 -0.08 11.23
C GLU A 19 -8.99 0.58 11.52
N ALA A 20 -8.95 1.48 12.52
CA ALA A 20 -7.69 2.09 12.96
C ALA A 20 -6.65 1.06 13.45
N GLY A 21 -7.12 -0.06 14.02
CA GLY A 21 -6.25 -1.18 14.43
C GLY A 21 -5.67 -1.94 13.24
N ILE A 22 -6.47 -2.18 12.20
CA ILE A 22 -6.05 -2.86 10.97
C ILE A 22 -5.04 -2.00 10.21
N ILE A 23 -5.35 -0.72 10.02
CA ILE A 23 -4.45 0.26 9.36
C ILE A 23 -3.08 0.30 10.04
N LYS A 24 -3.06 0.41 11.37
CA LYS A 24 -1.80 0.45 12.12
C LYS A 24 -1.03 -0.87 11.98
N SER A 25 -1.73 -2.00 12.00
CA SER A 25 -1.12 -3.32 11.88
C SER A 25 -0.52 -3.56 10.50
N SER A 26 -1.18 -3.12 9.43
CA SER A 26 -0.70 -3.31 8.06
C SER A 26 0.59 -2.52 7.82
N ILE A 27 0.65 -1.26 8.27
CA ILE A 27 1.86 -0.43 8.18
C ILE A 27 3.04 -1.09 8.91
N ILE A 28 2.84 -1.52 10.17
CA ILE A 28 3.90 -2.17 10.96
C ILE A 28 4.38 -3.46 10.28
N THR A 29 3.46 -4.22 9.69
CA THR A 29 3.77 -5.47 8.99
C THR A 29 4.58 -5.21 7.72
N THR A 30 4.19 -4.22 6.92
CA THR A 30 4.92 -3.80 5.72
C THR A 30 6.31 -3.27 6.06
N GLN A 31 6.45 -2.44 7.09
CA GLN A 31 7.75 -1.94 7.57
C GLN A 31 8.69 -3.10 7.95
N ARG A 32 8.19 -4.09 8.69
CA ARG A 32 8.98 -5.28 9.05
C ARG A 32 9.34 -6.12 7.84
N TRP A 33 8.42 -6.27 6.89
CA TRP A 33 8.68 -6.99 5.65
C TRP A 33 9.78 -6.29 4.82
N ILE A 34 9.74 -4.96 4.67
CA ILE A 34 10.81 -4.22 3.98
C ILE A 34 12.15 -4.43 4.69
N GLN A 35 12.17 -4.32 6.01
CA GLN A 35 13.41 -4.50 6.77
C GLN A 35 14.00 -5.92 6.61
N SER A 36 13.16 -6.95 6.82
CA SER A 36 13.63 -8.35 6.89
C SER A 36 13.74 -9.05 5.54
N PHE A 37 13.00 -8.61 4.52
CA PHE A 37 12.99 -9.22 3.20
C PHE A 37 13.70 -8.35 2.18
N VAL A 38 13.28 -7.10 2.01
CA VAL A 38 13.83 -6.24 0.95
C VAL A 38 15.25 -5.79 1.27
N ILE A 39 15.49 -5.34 2.50
CA ILE A 39 16.77 -4.78 2.96
C ILE A 39 17.74 -5.92 3.30
N GLU A 40 17.37 -6.81 4.23
CA GLU A 40 18.28 -7.88 4.68
C GLU A 40 18.68 -8.87 3.57
N LEU A 41 17.80 -9.16 2.61
CA LEU A 41 18.15 -10.00 1.44
C LEU A 41 18.73 -9.19 0.28
N ASN A 42 18.92 -7.88 0.46
CA ASN A 42 19.52 -6.97 -0.51
C ASN A 42 18.84 -7.00 -1.89
N LEU A 43 17.51 -7.04 -1.90
CA LEU A 43 16.70 -7.07 -3.14
C LEU A 43 16.69 -5.73 -3.86
N CYS A 44 16.87 -4.64 -3.11
CA CYS A 44 16.98 -3.30 -3.67
C CYS A 44 18.27 -2.61 -3.16
N PRO A 45 19.18 -2.18 -4.05
CA PRO A 45 20.43 -1.54 -3.64
C PRO A 45 20.21 -0.16 -3.00
N PHE A 46 19.04 0.44 -3.17
CA PHE A 46 18.71 1.78 -2.64
C PHE A 46 18.01 1.74 -1.29
N ALA A 47 17.32 0.64 -0.95
CA ALA A 47 16.43 0.56 0.21
C ALA A 47 17.12 0.87 1.54
N HIS A 48 18.37 0.44 1.72
CA HIS A 48 19.17 0.73 2.92
C HIS A 48 19.34 2.24 3.16
N ARG A 49 19.64 3.01 2.11
CA ARG A 49 19.90 4.45 2.23
C ARG A 49 18.63 5.19 2.61
N VAL A 50 17.55 4.89 1.88
CA VAL A 50 16.26 5.58 2.05
C VAL A 50 15.67 5.27 3.43
N SER A 51 15.70 4.00 3.84
CA SER A 51 15.22 3.60 5.16
C SER A 51 16.05 4.19 6.30
N ALA A 52 17.37 4.31 6.15
CA ALA A 52 18.23 4.88 7.20
C ALA A 52 18.03 6.39 7.41
N ARG A 53 17.35 7.07 6.48
CA ARG A 53 17.03 8.50 6.53
C ARG A 53 15.57 8.77 6.85
N ASP A 54 14.80 7.74 7.19
CA ASP A 54 13.34 7.83 7.36
C ASP A 54 12.62 8.39 6.12
N GLY A 55 13.20 8.21 4.92
CA GLY A 55 12.68 8.73 3.66
C GLY A 55 11.59 7.86 3.00
N ILE A 56 11.04 6.88 3.73
CA ILE A 56 9.96 6.02 3.24
C ILE A 56 8.67 6.37 3.99
N ARG A 57 7.66 6.79 3.24
CA ARG A 57 6.31 6.99 3.74
C ARG A 57 5.47 5.71 3.60
N TYR A 58 4.56 5.51 4.55
CA TYR A 58 3.65 4.37 4.58
C TYR A 58 2.24 4.84 4.84
N THR A 59 1.33 4.58 3.90
CA THR A 59 -0.09 4.90 4.02
C THR A 59 -0.91 3.65 3.77
N ALA A 60 -1.97 3.45 4.54
CA ALA A 60 -2.92 2.37 4.30
C ALA A 60 -4.22 2.95 3.73
N CYS A 61 -4.72 2.32 2.67
CA CYS A 61 -6.04 2.56 2.11
C CYS A 61 -6.98 1.44 2.57
N ASP A 62 -8.07 1.85 3.21
CA ASP A 62 -9.14 0.98 3.72
C ASP A 62 -10.43 1.24 2.91
N SER A 63 -10.33 1.17 1.58
CA SER A 63 -11.48 1.28 0.68
C SER A 63 -11.44 0.15 -0.35
N GLU A 64 -12.62 -0.41 -0.62
CA GLU A 64 -12.89 -1.36 -1.71
C GLU A 64 -13.09 -0.66 -3.06
N ALA A 65 -13.36 0.65 -3.06
CA ALA A 65 -13.69 1.38 -4.27
C ALA A 65 -12.44 1.82 -5.02
N LEU A 66 -12.35 1.43 -6.29
CA LEU A 66 -11.25 1.79 -7.19
C LEU A 66 -10.98 3.31 -7.25
N GLN A 67 -12.04 4.12 -7.25
CA GLN A 67 -11.89 5.58 -7.28
C GLN A 67 -11.17 6.12 -6.03
N ASP A 68 -11.48 5.57 -4.87
CA ASP A 68 -10.84 5.98 -3.61
C ASP A 68 -9.38 5.53 -3.58
N ILE A 69 -9.08 4.35 -4.13
CA ILE A 69 -7.70 3.84 -4.25
C ILE A 69 -6.86 4.74 -5.16
N LEU A 70 -7.39 5.10 -6.34
CA LEU A 70 -6.70 6.01 -7.26
C LEU A 70 -6.56 7.43 -6.68
N HIS A 71 -7.55 7.87 -5.89
CA HIS A 71 -7.46 9.14 -5.17
C HIS A 71 -6.37 9.11 -4.10
N ALA A 72 -6.30 8.05 -3.29
CA ALA A 72 -5.25 7.88 -2.29
C ALA A 72 -3.86 7.82 -2.95
N LEU A 73 -3.73 7.19 -4.12
CA LEU A 73 -2.49 7.20 -4.88
C LEU A 73 -2.10 8.62 -5.32
N HIS A 74 -3.07 9.41 -5.80
CA HIS A 74 -2.84 10.80 -6.16
C HIS A 74 -2.38 11.62 -4.94
N GLU A 75 -3.00 11.46 -3.77
CA GLU A 75 -2.59 12.15 -2.55
C GLU A 75 -1.15 11.83 -2.13
N GLU A 76 -0.71 10.58 -2.31
CA GLU A 76 0.67 10.20 -2.04
C GLU A 76 1.67 10.82 -3.04
N MET A 77 1.28 10.99 -4.30
CA MET A 77 2.08 11.71 -5.30
C MET A 77 2.19 13.20 -4.96
N ASP A 78 1.07 13.83 -4.57
CA ASP A 78 1.06 15.22 -4.10
C ASP A 78 1.95 15.40 -2.87
N TRP A 79 1.94 14.43 -1.94
CA TRP A 79 2.83 14.43 -0.79
C TRP A 79 4.30 14.44 -1.23
N LEU A 80 4.68 13.51 -2.12
CA LEU A 80 6.06 13.38 -2.62
C LEU A 80 6.54 14.62 -3.39
N GLU A 81 5.66 15.37 -4.03
CA GLU A 81 6.02 16.66 -4.64
C GLU A 81 6.24 17.76 -3.58
N SER A 82 5.47 17.71 -2.50
CA SER A 82 5.46 18.75 -1.46
C SER A 82 6.54 18.58 -0.38
N ASP A 83 6.97 17.35 -0.11
CA ASP A 83 7.87 17.01 0.99
C ASP A 83 9.18 16.38 0.48
N PRO A 84 10.26 17.17 0.34
CA PRO A 84 11.51 16.69 -0.24
C PRO A 84 12.28 15.70 0.65
N GLU A 85 11.89 15.53 1.92
CA GLU A 85 12.50 14.54 2.82
C GLU A 85 11.93 13.13 2.59
N THR A 86 10.72 13.02 2.03
CA THR A 86 10.15 11.74 1.62
C THR A 86 10.66 11.38 0.22
N GLU A 87 11.50 10.34 0.11
CA GLU A 87 12.04 9.89 -1.19
C GLU A 87 11.08 8.95 -1.93
N THR A 88 10.26 8.17 -1.20
CA THR A 88 9.32 7.20 -1.76
C THR A 88 8.14 6.93 -0.83
N SER A 89 7.03 6.43 -1.37
CA SER A 89 5.86 6.03 -0.58
C SER A 89 5.36 4.63 -0.93
N PHE A 90 4.83 3.94 0.07
CA PHE A 90 4.03 2.72 -0.10
C PHE A 90 2.57 2.99 0.25
N LEU A 91 1.68 2.79 -0.72
CA LEU A 91 0.24 2.73 -0.52
C LEU A 91 -0.19 1.27 -0.32
N ILE A 92 -0.62 0.92 0.89
CA ILE A 92 -0.98 -0.44 1.32
C ILE A 92 -2.50 -0.59 1.22
N LEU A 93 -2.99 -1.51 0.39
CA LEU A 93 -4.42 -1.75 0.22
C LEU A 93 -4.86 -2.84 1.20
N THR A 94 -5.68 -2.46 2.19
CA THR A 94 -6.03 -3.35 3.32
C THR A 94 -7.37 -4.06 3.17
N SER A 95 -8.24 -3.52 2.31
CA SER A 95 -9.61 -4.02 2.12
C SER A 95 -9.97 -4.29 0.66
N ALA A 96 -9.01 -4.19 -0.27
CA ALA A 96 -9.25 -4.40 -1.69
C ALA A 96 -8.08 -5.11 -2.37
N MET A 97 -8.32 -5.50 -3.61
CA MET A 97 -7.32 -6.07 -4.51
C MET A 97 -6.70 -7.39 -3.99
N GLU A 98 -7.51 -8.25 -3.36
CA GLU A 98 -7.09 -9.61 -2.98
C GLU A 98 -6.84 -10.50 -4.22
N ASP A 99 -7.60 -10.28 -5.28
CA ASP A 99 -7.40 -10.92 -6.57
C ASP A 99 -6.26 -10.23 -7.35
N PHE A 100 -5.30 -11.01 -7.83
CA PHE A 100 -4.12 -10.47 -8.50
C PHE A 100 -4.44 -9.87 -9.87
N SER A 101 -5.46 -10.38 -10.57
CA SER A 101 -5.89 -9.81 -11.86
C SER A 101 -6.50 -8.43 -11.64
N ASP A 102 -7.41 -8.31 -10.67
CA ASP A 102 -8.02 -7.03 -10.30
C ASP A 102 -6.95 -6.01 -9.86
N PHE A 103 -5.95 -6.46 -9.10
CA PHE A 103 -4.81 -5.62 -8.72
C PHE A 103 -4.01 -5.13 -9.94
N ASN A 104 -3.73 -5.99 -10.92
CA ASN A 104 -3.00 -5.61 -12.13
C ASN A 104 -3.78 -4.61 -12.98
N ASP A 105 -5.10 -4.76 -13.09
CA ASP A 105 -5.97 -3.79 -13.77
C ASP A 105 -5.96 -2.44 -13.06
N CYS A 106 -6.04 -2.44 -11.72
CA CYS A 106 -5.89 -1.22 -10.91
C CYS A 106 -4.53 -0.55 -11.12
N LEU A 107 -3.44 -1.34 -11.15
CA LEU A 107 -2.10 -0.84 -11.36
C LEU A 107 -1.91 -0.27 -12.78
N ALA A 108 -2.55 -0.84 -13.79
CA ALA A 108 -2.56 -0.29 -15.15
C ALA A 108 -3.27 1.07 -15.19
N MET A 109 -4.43 1.20 -14.53
CA MET A 109 -5.13 2.48 -14.42
C MET A 109 -4.34 3.54 -13.63
N ALA A 110 -3.63 3.12 -12.60
CA ALA A 110 -2.71 3.97 -11.86
C ALA A 110 -1.56 4.49 -12.75
N GLN A 111 -1.03 3.67 -13.65
CA GLN A 111 -0.02 4.11 -14.63
C GLN A 111 -0.60 5.14 -15.61
N GLU A 112 -1.85 4.96 -16.07
CA GLU A 112 -2.54 5.96 -16.91
C GLU A 112 -2.72 7.29 -16.17
N LEU A 113 -3.01 7.26 -14.86
CA LEU A 113 -3.08 8.46 -14.03
C LEU A 113 -1.75 9.25 -14.04
N LEU A 114 -0.61 8.57 -13.93
CA LEU A 114 0.71 9.23 -14.05
C LEU A 114 0.89 9.92 -15.40
N MET A 115 0.38 9.33 -16.48
CA MET A 115 0.42 9.94 -17.82
C MET A 115 -0.43 11.21 -17.87
N MET A 116 -1.66 11.14 -17.36
CA MET A 116 -2.59 12.28 -17.36
C MET A 116 -2.06 13.46 -16.53
N MET A 117 -1.38 13.18 -15.42
CA MET A 117 -0.83 14.22 -14.53
C MET A 117 0.59 14.68 -14.89
N ASN A 118 1.14 14.17 -16.01
CA ASN A 118 2.50 14.50 -16.47
C ASN A 118 3.60 14.16 -15.43
N TRP A 119 3.41 13.06 -14.72
CA TRP A 119 4.36 12.51 -13.74
C TRP A 119 5.26 11.40 -14.31
N VAL A 120 5.00 10.98 -15.55
CA VAL A 120 5.82 10.00 -16.26
C VAL A 120 7.28 10.44 -16.31
N GLY A 121 8.18 9.53 -15.94
CA GLY A 121 9.62 9.76 -15.91
C GLY A 121 10.11 10.50 -14.66
N ARG A 122 9.19 11.02 -13.82
CA ARG A 122 9.50 11.57 -12.49
C ARG A 122 9.28 10.52 -11.41
N TYR A 123 8.16 9.80 -11.49
CA TYR A 123 7.78 8.72 -10.57
C TYR A 123 7.61 7.40 -11.31
N GLN A 124 7.72 6.30 -10.57
CA GLN A 124 7.54 4.95 -11.11
C GLN A 124 6.68 4.13 -10.15
N LEU A 125 5.64 3.49 -10.67
CA LEU A 125 4.83 2.59 -9.87
C LEU A 125 5.37 1.17 -9.95
N VAL A 126 5.55 0.54 -8.79
CA VAL A 126 5.86 -0.89 -8.68
C VAL A 126 4.80 -1.57 -7.83
N GLY A 127 4.14 -2.57 -8.41
CA GLY A 127 3.15 -3.38 -7.72
C GLY A 127 3.80 -4.52 -6.92
N PHE A 128 3.32 -4.70 -5.70
CA PHE A 128 3.61 -5.86 -4.86
C PHE A 128 2.30 -6.50 -4.41
N HIS A 129 2.23 -7.84 -4.47
CA HIS A 129 1.00 -8.57 -4.19
C HIS A 129 1.28 -9.92 -3.53
N PRO A 130 0.47 -10.40 -2.56
CA PRO A 130 0.67 -11.72 -1.93
C PRO A 130 0.72 -12.88 -2.93
N HIS A 131 -0.04 -12.74 -4.01
CA HIS A 131 -0.12 -13.70 -5.11
C HIS A 131 0.61 -13.23 -6.37
N HIS A 132 1.60 -12.33 -6.24
CA HIS A 132 2.35 -11.86 -7.39
C HIS A 132 2.93 -13.02 -8.19
N GLN A 133 2.79 -12.91 -9.51
CA GLN A 133 3.33 -13.81 -10.52
C GLN A 133 3.72 -13.00 -11.77
N PHE A 134 4.93 -13.19 -12.27
CA PHE A 134 5.35 -12.63 -13.55
C PHE A 134 4.78 -13.44 -14.71
N ASP A 135 4.41 -12.78 -15.82
CA ASP A 135 3.73 -13.37 -16.99
C ASP A 135 4.34 -14.67 -17.53
N ALA A 136 5.66 -14.85 -17.41
CA ALA A 136 6.40 -15.97 -17.97
C ALA A 136 6.89 -17.00 -16.92
N THR A 137 6.31 -17.00 -15.73
CA THR A 137 6.72 -17.87 -14.61
C THR A 137 5.61 -18.81 -14.16
N ASP A 138 5.97 -19.91 -13.52
CA ASP A 138 5.03 -20.75 -12.79
C ASP A 138 4.76 -20.18 -11.39
N PRO A 139 3.59 -20.44 -10.75
CA PRO A 139 3.26 -19.88 -9.43
C PRO A 139 4.25 -20.23 -8.31
N GLY A 140 5.07 -21.28 -8.50
CA GLY A 140 6.08 -21.71 -7.53
C GLY A 140 7.46 -21.08 -7.72
N ASP A 141 7.69 -20.36 -8.82
CA ASP A 141 9.02 -19.88 -9.18
C ASP A 141 9.57 -18.85 -8.19
N ALA A 142 10.86 -18.97 -7.89
CA ALA A 142 11.53 -18.13 -6.90
C ALA A 142 11.50 -16.63 -7.26
N GLU A 143 11.51 -16.31 -8.56
CA GLU A 143 11.47 -14.94 -9.06
C GLU A 143 10.20 -14.21 -8.58
N ASN A 144 9.05 -14.88 -8.55
CA ASN A 144 7.79 -14.27 -8.09
C ASN A 144 7.88 -13.73 -6.66
N TYR A 145 8.71 -14.34 -5.82
CA TYR A 145 8.85 -13.92 -4.43
C TYR A 145 9.51 -12.55 -4.28
N THR A 146 10.21 -12.01 -5.29
CA THR A 146 10.80 -10.67 -5.21
C THR A 146 9.73 -9.58 -5.07
N ASN A 147 8.54 -9.83 -5.61
CA ASN A 147 7.40 -8.91 -5.61
C ASN A 147 6.21 -9.44 -4.79
N ARG A 148 6.40 -10.55 -4.05
CA ARG A 148 5.42 -11.00 -3.06
C ARG A 148 5.54 -10.22 -1.78
N SER A 149 4.40 -9.77 -1.29
CA SER A 149 4.29 -8.92 -0.11
C SER A 149 3.17 -9.39 0.82
N PRO A 150 3.11 -8.89 2.06
CA PRO A 150 2.06 -9.25 3.00
C PRO A 150 0.66 -8.74 2.61
N TYR A 151 0.60 -7.66 1.84
CA TYR A 151 -0.62 -7.00 1.37
C TYR A 151 -0.46 -6.58 -0.10
N PRO A 152 -1.55 -6.43 -0.86
CA PRO A 152 -1.53 -5.67 -2.10
C PRO A 152 -1.03 -4.24 -1.80
N MET A 153 -0.01 -3.79 -2.50
CA MET A 153 0.54 -2.45 -2.28
C MET A 153 1.20 -1.90 -3.54
N VAL A 154 1.16 -0.58 -3.67
CA VAL A 154 1.83 0.17 -4.73
C VAL A 154 2.96 0.98 -4.10
N HIS A 155 4.17 0.76 -4.61
CA HIS A 155 5.35 1.57 -4.32
C HIS A 155 5.49 2.65 -5.38
N ILE A 156 5.82 3.87 -4.96
CA ILE A 156 5.89 5.08 -5.79
C ILE A 156 7.30 5.67 -5.81
#